data_AF-A0A516NGD2-F1
#
_entry.id   AF-A0A516NGD2-F1
#
_cell.length_a   1.000
_cell.length_b   1.000
_cell.length_c   1.000
_cell.angle_alpha   90.00
_cell.angle_beta   90.00
_cell.angle_gamma   90.00
#
_symmetry.space_group_name_H-M   'P 1'
#
loop_
_entity.id
_entity.type
_entity.pdbx_description
1 polymer ?
#
loop_
_entity_poly.entity_id
_entity_poly.type
_entity_poly.pdbx_seq_one_letter_code
_entity_poly.pdbx_strand_id
1 'polypeptide(L)'
;MRISSAGPEMNFVAGRLASAFHQLCGKLHDHTSGAADYTRKVGEILSGVDQRSRPSSEFSTPTPTTPVSAVPTPAPTGPALLSGRQALDDLATRYGDRIVFHGTADPLDRLEPRQMSWADGTGRRYPDGEPAICADASYDIPMFMALFKGRTRYGYGTDADGNVIYRAKGAATEDMSGYTGHVHVMDRRHFQLIDLQAPQDWPDPLNGPRTPELRSSTAVEPFAIVKVTMDDFPHPINDYDT
;
A
#
# COMPACT_ATOMS: atom_id res chain seq x y z
N MET A 1 -18.07 -17.94 48.22
CA MET A 1 -17.83 -18.27 46.80
C MET A 1 -17.56 -16.94 46.10
N ARG A 2 -16.29 -16.64 45.79
CA ARG A 2 -15.84 -15.40 45.13
C ARG A 2 -15.14 -15.80 43.84
N ILE A 3 -15.52 -15.18 42.73
CA ILE A 3 -14.90 -15.35 41.42
C ILE A 3 -13.80 -14.30 41.31
N SER A 4 -12.55 -14.73 41.12
CA SER A 4 -11.41 -13.84 40.86
C SER A 4 -11.46 -13.33 39.42
N SER A 5 -11.38 -12.01 39.27
CA SER A 5 -11.10 -11.31 38.02
C SER A 5 -9.64 -11.53 37.59
N ALA A 6 -9.43 -11.86 36.33
CA ALA A 6 -8.11 -11.84 35.69
C ALA A 6 -7.65 -10.38 35.56
N GLY A 7 -6.40 -10.10 35.93
CA GLY A 7 -5.83 -8.75 36.05
C GLY A 7 -5.30 -8.15 34.73
N PRO A 8 -4.88 -6.87 34.76
CA PRO A 8 -4.53 -6.06 33.59
C PRO A 8 -3.11 -6.28 33.04
N GLU A 9 -2.37 -7.30 33.51
CA GLU A 9 -0.96 -7.48 33.17
C GLU A 9 -0.69 -8.14 31.80
N MET A 10 -1.69 -8.76 31.16
CA MET A 10 -1.46 -9.44 29.86
C MET A 10 -1.39 -8.50 28.66
N ASN A 11 -1.89 -7.26 28.76
CA ASN A 11 -1.86 -6.30 27.64
C ASN A 11 -0.52 -5.53 27.53
N PHE A 12 0.31 -5.56 28.58
CA PHE A 12 1.60 -4.84 28.56
C PHE A 12 2.73 -5.63 27.88
N VAL A 13 2.59 -6.96 27.80
CA VAL A 13 3.60 -7.85 27.18
C VAL A 13 3.44 -7.92 25.65
N ALA A 14 2.22 -7.81 25.13
CA ALA A 14 1.96 -7.81 23.68
C ALA A 14 2.49 -6.55 22.98
N GLY A 15 2.39 -5.38 23.62
CA GLY A 15 2.90 -4.11 23.07
C GLY A 15 4.43 -4.03 22.98
N ARG A 16 5.14 -4.64 23.93
CA ARG A 16 6.62 -4.68 23.91
C ARG A 16 7.20 -5.63 22.86
N LEU A 17 6.47 -6.69 22.48
CA LEU A 17 6.90 -7.63 21.43
C LEU A 17 6.76 -7.05 20.02
N ALA A 18 5.75 -6.22 19.74
CA ALA A 18 5.59 -5.56 18.45
C ALA A 18 6.66 -4.48 18.19
N SER A 19 7.04 -3.73 19.22
CA SER A 19 8.07 -2.67 19.12
C SER A 19 9.48 -3.25 18.94
N ALA A 20 9.78 -4.38 19.58
CA ALA A 20 11.05 -5.10 19.39
C ALA A 20 11.17 -5.74 17.99
N PHE A 21 10.05 -6.13 17.35
CA PHE A 21 10.05 -6.69 16.00
C PHE A 21 10.37 -5.62 14.93
N HIS A 22 9.83 -4.40 15.06
CA HIS A 22 10.16 -3.29 14.17
C HIS A 22 11.63 -2.85 14.27
N GLN A 23 12.22 -2.85 15.48
CA GLN A 23 13.64 -2.55 15.66
C GLN A 23 14.58 -3.68 15.19
N LEU A 24 14.11 -4.93 15.14
CA LEU A 24 14.89 -6.06 14.64
C LEU A 24 14.88 -6.14 13.11
N CYS A 25 13.76 -5.81 12.46
CA CYS A 25 13.67 -5.74 11.00
C CYS A 25 14.57 -4.65 10.40
N GLY A 26 14.79 -3.55 11.12
CA GLY A 26 15.74 -2.50 10.71
C GLY A 26 17.21 -2.89 10.80
N LYS A 27 17.58 -3.94 11.56
CA LYS A 27 18.98 -4.34 11.78
C LYS A 27 19.43 -5.59 11.01
N LEU A 28 18.52 -6.29 10.32
CA LEU A 28 18.87 -7.47 9.53
C LEU A 28 19.14 -7.19 8.04
N HIS A 29 19.04 -5.94 7.59
CA HIS A 29 19.24 -5.56 6.18
C HIS A 29 20.70 -5.29 5.78
N ASP A 30 21.67 -5.47 6.70
CA ASP A 30 23.11 -5.28 6.40
C ASP A 30 23.84 -6.55 5.91
N HIS A 31 23.16 -7.69 5.76
CA HIS A 31 23.77 -8.88 5.18
C HIS A 31 22.79 -9.62 4.28
N THR A 32 22.88 -9.41 2.97
CA THR A 32 23.26 -10.47 2.00
C THR A 32 23.11 -9.98 0.57
N SER A 33 24.27 -9.63 0.00
CA SER A 33 24.53 -9.62 -1.43
C SER A 33 24.19 -10.97 -2.06
N GLY A 34 23.52 -10.97 -3.21
CA GLY A 34 23.24 -12.23 -3.93
C GLY A 34 22.38 -12.08 -5.18
N ALA A 35 22.54 -10.99 -5.95
CA ALA A 35 21.88 -10.82 -7.24
C ALA A 35 22.65 -11.60 -8.33
N ALA A 36 22.41 -12.90 -8.46
CA ALA A 36 22.67 -13.70 -9.67
C ALA A 36 22.23 -15.15 -9.43
N ASP A 37 21.00 -15.52 -9.80
CA ASP A 37 20.65 -16.90 -10.25
C ASP A 37 19.15 -17.17 -10.50
N TYR A 38 18.28 -16.15 -10.58
CA TYR A 38 16.83 -16.41 -10.62
C TYR A 38 16.16 -16.42 -12.00
N THR A 39 16.90 -16.22 -13.10
CA THR A 39 16.33 -16.30 -14.46
C THR A 39 16.03 -17.73 -14.91
N ARG A 40 16.41 -18.76 -14.13
CA ARG A 40 16.20 -20.18 -14.48
C ARG A 40 14.99 -20.84 -13.82
N LYS A 41 14.38 -20.24 -12.79
CA LYS A 41 13.33 -20.88 -11.97
C LYS A 41 11.87 -20.51 -12.29
N VAL A 42 11.64 -19.68 -13.31
CA VAL A 42 10.27 -19.33 -13.75
C VAL A 42 9.73 -20.32 -14.80
N GLY A 43 10.58 -21.16 -15.40
CA GLY A 43 10.17 -22.13 -16.42
C GLY A 43 9.72 -23.51 -15.91
N GLU A 44 10.03 -23.89 -14.66
CA GLU A 44 9.82 -25.28 -14.19
C GLU A 44 8.57 -25.49 -13.31
N ILE A 45 7.87 -24.43 -12.90
CA ILE A 45 6.74 -24.53 -11.96
C ILE A 45 5.38 -24.79 -12.67
N LEU A 46 5.32 -24.74 -14.00
CA LEU A 46 4.12 -25.10 -14.78
C LEU A 46 4.15 -26.52 -15.38
N SER A 47 5.12 -27.37 -15.01
CA SER A 47 5.26 -28.73 -15.55
C SER A 47 5.04 -29.86 -14.52
N GLY A 48 4.61 -29.52 -13.29
CA GLY A 48 4.72 -30.41 -12.13
C GLY A 48 3.42 -30.91 -11.50
N VAL A 49 2.27 -30.74 -12.13
CA VAL A 49 0.98 -31.26 -11.61
C VAL A 49 0.24 -31.99 -12.72
N ASP A 50 0.66 -33.21 -13.01
CA ASP A 50 -0.22 -34.30 -13.47
C ASP A 50 0.61 -35.56 -13.75
N GLN A 51 0.98 -36.32 -12.71
CA GLN A 51 1.29 -37.74 -12.87
C GLN A 51 0.94 -38.56 -11.62
N ARG A 52 0.24 -39.68 -11.89
CA ARG A 52 -0.11 -40.83 -11.02
C ARG A 52 -1.40 -40.62 -10.21
N SER A 53 -2.52 -41.29 -10.51
CA SER A 53 -2.65 -42.75 -10.65
C SER A 53 -3.96 -43.16 -11.34
N ARG A 54 -3.89 -44.12 -12.26
CA ARG A 54 -4.96 -45.05 -12.71
C ARG A 54 -4.38 -46.47 -12.55
N PRO A 55 -5.17 -47.53 -12.28
CA PRO A 55 -6.17 -48.08 -13.21
C PRO A 55 -7.50 -48.46 -12.50
N SER A 56 -8.64 -48.62 -13.17
CA SER A 56 -8.99 -49.79 -14.02
C SER A 56 -10.05 -49.47 -15.07
N SER A 57 -10.03 -50.30 -16.10
CA SER A 57 -10.80 -50.33 -17.36
C SER A 57 -12.31 -50.44 -17.20
N GLU A 58 -13.06 -49.75 -18.08
CA GLU A 58 -14.07 -50.37 -18.95
C GLU A 58 -14.57 -49.39 -20.05
N PHE A 59 -14.43 -49.87 -21.29
CA PHE A 59 -15.24 -49.67 -22.51
C PHE A 59 -16.18 -48.46 -22.66
N SER A 60 -15.87 -47.59 -23.64
CA SER A 60 -16.73 -47.22 -24.79
C SER A 60 -16.13 -46.02 -25.52
N THR A 61 -15.91 -46.13 -26.84
CA THR A 61 -15.44 -45.04 -27.70
C THR A 61 -16.61 -44.24 -28.28
N PRO A 62 -16.65 -42.91 -28.08
CA PRO A 62 -17.30 -42.01 -29.01
C PRO A 62 -16.27 -41.19 -29.82
N THR A 63 -16.65 -40.96 -31.07
CA THR A 63 -15.97 -40.24 -32.16
C THR A 63 -15.33 -38.91 -31.72
N PRO A 64 -14.10 -38.57 -32.16
CA PRO A 64 -13.48 -37.30 -31.82
C PRO A 64 -14.07 -36.16 -32.66
N THR A 65 -14.93 -35.35 -32.06
CA THR A 65 -15.22 -34.00 -32.56
C THR A 65 -14.09 -33.09 -32.11
N THR A 66 -13.34 -32.55 -33.06
CA THR A 66 -12.25 -31.60 -32.85
C THR A 66 -12.74 -30.42 -31.99
N PRO A 67 -12.09 -30.08 -30.87
CA PRO A 67 -12.41 -28.85 -30.17
C PRO A 67 -11.94 -27.68 -31.03
N VAL A 68 -12.88 -26.80 -31.38
CA VAL A 68 -12.59 -25.49 -31.96
C VAL A 68 -11.63 -24.79 -31.00
N SER A 69 -10.40 -24.52 -31.47
CA SER A 69 -9.45 -23.70 -30.72
C SER A 69 -10.11 -22.36 -30.40
N ALA A 70 -10.43 -22.16 -29.12
CA ALA A 70 -10.78 -20.83 -28.63
C ALA A 70 -9.57 -19.93 -28.91
N VAL A 71 -9.80 -18.89 -29.72
CA VAL A 71 -8.81 -17.84 -29.95
C VAL A 71 -8.40 -17.32 -28.56
N PRO A 72 -7.11 -17.30 -28.19
CA PRO A 72 -6.69 -16.77 -26.92
C PRO A 72 -7.08 -15.30 -26.87
N THR A 73 -8.01 -14.95 -25.98
CA THR A 73 -8.32 -13.56 -25.67
C THR A 73 -7.01 -12.90 -25.19
N PRO A 74 -6.56 -11.79 -25.79
CA PRO A 74 -5.36 -11.11 -25.32
C PRO A 74 -5.57 -10.71 -23.85
N ALA A 75 -4.59 -11.03 -23.01
CA ALA A 75 -4.60 -10.62 -21.61
C ALA A 75 -4.70 -9.08 -21.55
N PRO A 76 -5.50 -8.51 -20.64
CA PRO A 76 -5.64 -7.06 -20.53
C PRO A 76 -4.26 -6.42 -20.30
N THR A 77 -3.91 -5.46 -21.16
CA THR A 77 -2.61 -4.78 -21.21
C THR A 77 -2.43 -3.69 -20.14
N GLY A 78 -3.20 -3.72 -19.06
CA GLY A 78 -3.23 -2.68 -18.04
C GLY A 78 -3.26 -3.24 -16.62
N PRO A 79 -3.22 -2.37 -15.60
CA PRO A 79 -3.28 -2.78 -14.20
C PRO A 79 -4.52 -3.63 -13.92
N ALA A 80 -4.37 -4.63 -13.05
CA ALA A 80 -5.50 -5.36 -12.52
C ALA A 80 -6.39 -4.41 -11.72
N LEU A 81 -7.68 -4.31 -12.08
CA LEU A 81 -8.65 -3.52 -11.34
C LEU A 81 -9.31 -4.39 -10.27
N LEU A 82 -9.13 -4.00 -9.01
CA LEU A 82 -9.62 -4.69 -7.83
C LEU A 82 -10.48 -3.73 -6.99
N SER A 83 -11.12 -4.22 -5.94
CA SER A 83 -11.93 -3.38 -5.05
C SER A 83 -11.92 -3.89 -3.62
N GLY A 84 -12.04 -2.95 -2.69
CA GLY A 84 -12.18 -3.21 -1.26
C GLY A 84 -10.86 -3.42 -0.53
N ARG A 85 -10.89 -3.25 0.79
CA ARG A 85 -9.72 -3.41 1.66
C ARG A 85 -9.11 -4.80 1.60
N GLN A 86 -9.94 -5.85 1.52
CA GLN A 86 -9.44 -7.24 1.45
C GLN A 86 -8.47 -7.45 0.28
N ALA A 87 -8.68 -6.79 -0.86
CA ALA A 87 -7.75 -6.89 -1.98
C ALA A 87 -6.38 -6.26 -1.66
N LEU A 88 -6.34 -5.17 -0.88
CA LEU A 88 -5.09 -4.57 -0.40
C LEU A 88 -4.39 -5.50 0.61
N ASP A 89 -5.14 -6.12 1.51
CA ASP A 89 -4.61 -7.10 2.47
C ASP A 89 -3.98 -8.30 1.76
N ASP A 90 -4.66 -8.84 0.75
CA ASP A 90 -4.17 -9.98 -0.04
C ASP A 90 -2.89 -9.61 -0.80
N LEU A 91 -2.83 -8.41 -1.39
CA LEU A 91 -1.65 -7.91 -2.09
C LEU A 91 -0.48 -7.66 -1.12
N ALA A 92 -0.73 -7.01 0.01
CA ALA A 92 0.28 -6.77 1.06
C ALA A 92 0.85 -8.08 1.60
N THR A 93 -0.02 -9.06 1.88
CA THR A 93 0.40 -10.40 2.35
C THR A 93 1.21 -11.14 1.30
N ARG A 94 0.79 -11.10 0.04
CA ARG A 94 1.44 -11.84 -1.05
C ARG A 94 2.79 -11.24 -1.44
N TYR A 95 2.89 -9.91 -1.49
CA TYR A 95 4.06 -9.24 -2.04
C TYR A 95 5.00 -8.66 -0.98
N GLY A 96 4.50 -8.35 0.21
CA GLY A 96 5.30 -7.82 1.32
C GLY A 96 5.99 -6.50 0.95
N ASP A 97 7.27 -6.40 1.28
CA ASP A 97 8.14 -5.24 1.03
C ASP A 97 8.44 -4.97 -0.46
N ARG A 98 8.03 -5.86 -1.36
CA ARG A 98 8.25 -5.72 -2.81
C ARG A 98 7.30 -4.72 -3.45
N ILE A 99 6.31 -4.22 -2.72
CA ILE A 99 5.31 -3.30 -3.24
C ILE A 99 5.22 -2.04 -2.40
N VAL A 100 4.71 -0.98 -3.02
CA VAL A 100 4.38 0.29 -2.38
C VAL A 100 3.04 0.78 -2.89
N PHE A 101 2.46 1.72 -2.15
CA PHE A 101 1.11 2.18 -2.34
C PHE A 101 1.06 3.70 -2.57
N HIS A 102 0.23 4.14 -3.52
CA HIS A 102 -0.04 5.56 -3.76
C HIS A 102 -1.54 5.83 -3.90
N GLY A 103 -2.03 6.89 -3.25
CA GLY A 103 -3.45 7.24 -3.23
C GLY A 103 -3.84 8.38 -4.16
N THR A 104 -4.88 8.17 -4.97
CA THR A 104 -5.49 9.21 -5.81
C THR A 104 -7.01 9.14 -5.80
N ALA A 105 -7.66 10.22 -6.21
CA ALA A 105 -9.11 10.24 -6.40
C ALA A 105 -9.53 9.37 -7.60
N ASP A 106 -8.73 9.37 -8.68
CA ASP A 106 -9.05 8.73 -9.96
C ASP A 106 -8.15 7.51 -10.24
N PRO A 107 -8.63 6.50 -10.98
CA PRO A 107 -7.79 5.38 -11.41
C PRO A 107 -6.88 5.83 -12.54
N LEU A 108 -5.57 5.83 -12.30
CA LEU A 108 -4.56 6.22 -13.27
C LEU A 108 -3.75 4.98 -13.67
N ASP A 109 -3.80 4.64 -14.96
CA ASP A 109 -3.01 3.56 -15.56
C ASP A 109 -1.50 3.85 -15.52
N ARG A 110 -1.14 5.12 -15.33
CA ARG A 110 0.23 5.59 -15.15
C ARG A 110 0.29 6.81 -14.25
N LEU A 111 1.19 6.76 -13.26
CA LEU A 111 1.46 7.88 -12.37
C LEU A 111 2.66 8.65 -12.90
N GLU A 112 2.51 9.97 -12.99
CA GLU A 112 3.56 10.91 -13.39
C GLU A 112 4.08 11.67 -12.17
N PRO A 113 5.40 11.92 -12.07
CA PRO A 113 5.98 12.77 -11.02
C PRO A 113 5.35 14.16 -10.99
N ARG A 114 5.07 14.67 -9.78
CA ARG A 114 4.50 16.02 -9.60
C ARG A 114 5.30 16.81 -8.59
N GLN A 115 5.27 18.14 -8.73
CA GLN A 115 5.90 19.03 -7.76
C GLN A 115 5.17 18.90 -6.42
N MET A 116 5.85 18.29 -5.46
CA MET A 116 5.41 18.30 -4.06
C MET A 116 5.73 19.66 -3.45
N SER A 117 5.02 20.01 -2.38
CA SER A 117 5.31 21.23 -1.63
C SER A 117 5.07 20.99 -0.16
N TRP A 118 5.96 21.52 0.67
CA TRP A 118 5.67 21.70 2.10
C TRP A 118 5.04 23.08 2.31
N ALA A 119 4.32 23.22 3.41
CA ALA A 119 3.80 24.49 3.87
C ALA A 119 4.51 24.88 5.18
N ASP A 120 4.90 26.14 5.31
CA ASP A 120 5.36 26.69 6.57
C ASP A 120 4.18 26.99 7.52
N GLY A 121 4.48 27.47 8.73
CA GLY A 121 3.45 27.84 9.71
C GLY A 121 2.53 28.99 9.30
N THR A 122 2.85 29.71 8.22
CA THR A 122 1.97 30.73 7.61
C THR A 122 1.08 30.16 6.49
N GLY A 123 1.28 28.88 6.14
CA GLY A 123 0.60 28.22 5.04
C GLY A 123 1.23 28.49 3.66
N ARG A 124 2.35 29.22 3.61
CA ARG A 124 3.08 29.45 2.36
C ARG A 124 3.74 28.15 1.91
N ARG A 125 3.54 27.81 0.64
CA ARG A 125 4.07 26.59 0.02
C ARG A 125 5.41 26.83 -0.65
N TYR A 126 6.32 25.86 -0.54
CA TYR A 126 7.55 25.89 -1.32
C TYR A 126 7.85 24.52 -1.93
N PRO A 127 8.52 24.48 -3.11
CA PRO A 127 8.85 23.25 -3.81
C PRO A 127 9.64 22.28 -2.94
N ASP A 128 9.18 21.04 -2.90
CA ASP A 128 9.77 20.00 -2.08
C ASP A 128 10.70 19.08 -2.89
N GLY A 129 11.85 19.63 -3.25
CA GLY A 129 12.81 18.98 -4.13
C GLY A 129 12.27 18.81 -5.55
N GLU A 130 12.88 17.89 -6.30
CA GLU A 130 12.45 17.53 -7.65
C GLU A 130 11.05 16.91 -7.66
N PRO A 131 10.28 17.08 -8.75
CA PRO A 131 9.02 16.39 -8.94
C PRO A 131 9.15 14.89 -8.72
N ALA A 132 8.22 14.32 -7.95
CA ALA A 132 8.24 12.91 -7.60
C ALA A 132 6.84 12.33 -7.44
N ILE A 133 6.75 11.00 -7.51
CA ILE A 133 5.63 10.21 -6.98
C ILE A 133 6.02 9.80 -5.56
N CYS A 134 5.27 10.25 -4.56
CA CYS A 134 5.45 9.78 -3.18
C CYS A 134 4.60 8.53 -2.94
N ALA A 135 5.16 7.50 -2.34
CA ALA A 135 4.46 6.27 -1.98
C ALA A 135 4.71 5.91 -0.51
N ASP A 136 3.93 4.96 -0.02
CA ASP A 136 4.06 4.42 1.33
C ASP A 136 4.21 2.89 1.28
N ALA A 137 4.87 2.31 2.27
CA ALA A 137 5.01 0.87 2.42
C ALA A 137 3.72 0.24 3.00
N SER A 138 2.91 1.02 3.72
CA SER A 138 1.57 0.65 4.18
C SER A 138 0.51 1.30 3.28
N TYR A 139 -0.64 0.64 3.13
CA TYR A 139 -1.72 1.15 2.29
C TYR A 139 -2.67 2.10 3.02
N ASP A 140 -2.61 2.21 4.35
CA ASP A 140 -3.60 2.99 5.13
C ASP A 140 -3.55 4.49 4.81
N ILE A 141 -2.35 5.08 4.81
CA ILE A 141 -2.14 6.49 4.45
C ILE A 141 -2.55 6.73 2.98
N PRO A 142 -2.10 5.93 1.99
CA PRO A 142 -2.59 6.01 0.62
C PRO A 142 -4.11 5.86 0.47
N MET A 143 -4.75 4.97 1.22
CA MET A 143 -6.20 4.81 1.22
C MET A 143 -6.88 6.09 1.71
N PHE A 144 -6.45 6.64 2.84
CA PHE A 144 -6.93 7.92 3.35
C PHE A 144 -6.75 9.05 2.33
N MET A 145 -5.54 9.19 1.77
CA MET A 145 -5.27 10.19 0.75
C MET A 145 -6.18 10.03 -0.48
N ALA A 146 -6.41 8.80 -0.95
CA ALA A 146 -7.28 8.52 -2.08
C ALA A 146 -8.73 8.97 -1.84
N LEU A 147 -9.22 8.78 -0.61
CA LEU A 147 -10.57 9.18 -0.20
C LEU A 147 -10.73 10.70 -0.10
N PHE A 148 -9.72 11.46 0.36
CA PHE A 148 -9.89 12.89 0.66
C PHE A 148 -9.25 13.87 -0.33
N LYS A 149 -8.30 13.40 -1.16
CA LYS A 149 -7.55 14.27 -2.09
C LYS A 149 -8.47 15.00 -3.06
N GLY A 150 -8.36 16.33 -3.07
CA GLY A 150 -9.15 17.21 -3.95
C GLY A 150 -10.59 17.46 -3.49
N ARG A 151 -11.01 16.92 -2.34
CA ARG A 151 -12.39 17.04 -1.83
C ARG A 151 -12.52 17.98 -0.65
N THR A 152 -11.62 17.87 0.32
CA THR A 152 -11.62 18.70 1.53
C THR A 152 -10.20 18.95 2.00
N ARG A 153 -10.03 19.73 3.08
CA ARG A 153 -8.74 19.84 3.78
C ARG A 153 -8.54 18.58 4.60
N TYR A 154 -7.40 17.91 4.41
CA TYR A 154 -7.08 16.69 5.12
C TYR A 154 -5.59 16.64 5.48
N GLY A 155 -5.26 15.74 6.39
CA GLY A 155 -3.88 15.48 6.79
C GLY A 155 -3.82 14.28 7.73
N TYR A 156 -2.62 13.78 7.92
CA TYR A 156 -2.32 12.75 8.90
C TYR A 156 -1.02 13.13 9.62
N GLY A 157 -0.82 12.56 10.80
CA GLY A 157 0.39 12.76 11.59
C GLY A 157 0.51 11.68 12.65
N THR A 158 1.54 11.78 13.48
CA THR A 158 1.77 10.82 14.56
C THR A 158 1.46 11.47 15.90
N ASP A 159 0.76 10.77 16.78
CA ASP A 159 0.50 11.22 18.14
C ASP A 159 1.69 11.01 19.08
N ALA A 160 1.54 11.38 20.35
CA ALA A 160 2.59 11.21 21.36
C ALA A 160 2.95 9.74 21.64
N ASP A 161 2.04 8.81 21.33
CA ASP A 161 2.20 7.37 21.54
C ASP A 161 2.75 6.66 20.29
N GLY A 162 2.96 7.37 19.18
CA GLY A 162 3.46 6.81 17.94
C GLY A 162 2.37 6.31 16.98
N ASN A 163 1.09 6.53 17.28
CA ASN A 163 -0.02 6.12 16.40
C ASN A 163 -0.29 7.15 15.32
N VAL A 164 -0.71 6.69 14.15
CA VAL A 164 -1.13 7.58 13.06
C VAL A 164 -2.53 8.11 13.37
N ILE A 165 -2.67 9.44 13.39
CA ILE A 165 -3.96 10.15 13.46
C ILE A 165 -4.31 10.67 12.08
N TYR A 166 -5.55 10.43 11.65
CA TYR A 166 -6.13 10.96 10.41
C TYR A 166 -7.08 12.10 10.71
N ARG A 167 -7.00 13.18 9.92
CA ARG A 167 -7.83 14.38 10.10
C ARG A 167 -8.40 14.84 8.78
N ALA A 168 -9.70 15.08 8.72
CA ALA A 168 -10.37 15.68 7.58
C ALA A 168 -11.35 16.74 8.04
N LYS A 169 -11.37 17.88 7.37
CA LYS A 169 -12.31 18.96 7.68
C LYS A 169 -13.72 18.46 7.41
N GLY A 170 -14.60 18.64 8.39
CA GLY A 170 -15.99 18.19 8.32
C GLY A 170 -16.18 16.72 8.69
N ALA A 171 -15.16 16.02 9.20
CA ALA A 171 -15.28 14.60 9.59
C ALA A 171 -16.41 14.32 10.59
N ALA A 172 -16.77 15.31 11.42
CA ALA A 172 -17.85 15.18 12.40
C ALA A 172 -19.25 15.54 11.86
N THR A 173 -19.34 16.18 10.69
CA THR A 173 -20.56 16.88 10.26
C THR A 173 -20.96 16.62 8.81
N GLU A 174 -20.04 16.23 7.95
CA GLU A 174 -20.29 15.95 6.53
C GLU A 174 -20.54 14.45 6.30
N ASP A 175 -21.49 14.15 5.42
CA ASP A 175 -21.70 12.79 4.93
C ASP A 175 -20.61 12.43 3.92
N MET A 176 -19.69 11.57 4.35
CA MET A 176 -18.57 11.09 3.54
C MET A 176 -18.85 9.74 2.87
N SER A 177 -20.03 9.14 3.07
CA SER A 177 -20.35 7.79 2.58
C SER A 177 -20.17 7.61 1.06
N GLY A 178 -20.34 8.68 0.29
CA GLY A 178 -20.11 8.69 -1.16
C GLY A 178 -18.65 8.79 -1.60
N TYR A 179 -17.69 8.91 -0.68
CA TYR A 179 -16.29 9.08 -1.02
C TYR A 179 -15.72 7.76 -1.54
N THR A 180 -15.02 7.86 -2.67
CA THR A 180 -14.30 6.75 -3.28
C THR A 180 -12.91 7.20 -3.68
N GLY A 181 -11.97 6.26 -3.65
CA GLY A 181 -10.58 6.51 -3.99
C GLY A 181 -9.96 5.31 -4.70
N HIS A 182 -8.75 5.50 -5.20
CA HIS A 182 -7.98 4.48 -5.90
C HIS A 182 -6.57 4.38 -5.31
N VAL A 183 -6.24 3.21 -4.78
CA VAL A 183 -4.91 2.88 -4.28
C VAL A 183 -4.14 2.14 -5.37
N HIS A 184 -3.04 2.73 -5.80
CA HIS A 184 -2.17 2.24 -6.86
C HIS A 184 -1.08 1.40 -6.23
N VAL A 185 -0.95 0.15 -6.67
CA VAL A 185 0.03 -0.80 -6.16
C VAL A 185 1.14 -0.96 -7.18
N MET A 186 2.37 -0.64 -6.76
CA MET A 186 3.53 -0.51 -7.62
C MET A 186 4.71 -1.33 -7.10
N ASP A 187 5.64 -1.66 -7.98
CA ASP A 187 6.87 -2.35 -7.60
C ASP A 187 7.81 -1.39 -6.83
N ARG A 188 8.22 -1.80 -5.63
CA ARG A 188 9.09 -1.06 -4.73
C ARG A 188 10.42 -0.64 -5.38
N ARG A 189 10.92 -1.39 -6.37
CA ARG A 189 12.20 -1.13 -7.05
C ARG A 189 12.23 0.19 -7.83
N HIS A 190 11.07 0.75 -8.17
CA HIS A 190 10.98 2.06 -8.82
C HIS A 190 11.09 3.24 -7.85
N PHE A 191 11.19 2.97 -6.55
CA PHE A 191 11.20 3.97 -5.50
C PHE A 191 12.52 3.96 -4.73
N GLN A 192 12.92 5.13 -4.24
CA GLN A 192 14.06 5.29 -3.33
C GLN A 192 13.56 5.92 -2.04
N LEU A 193 14.07 5.46 -0.90
CA LEU A 193 13.81 6.12 0.37
C LEU A 193 14.72 7.34 0.43
N ILE A 194 14.12 8.53 0.42
CA ILE A 194 14.85 9.80 0.41
C ILE A 194 14.59 10.51 1.72
N ASP A 195 15.68 10.87 2.42
CA ASP A 195 15.64 11.80 3.53
C ASP A 195 15.86 13.22 2.99
N LEU A 196 14.78 14.00 2.93
CA LEU A 196 14.83 15.37 2.46
C LEU A 196 15.02 16.31 3.64
N GLN A 197 16.23 16.83 3.73
CA GLN A 197 16.55 17.90 4.66
C GLN A 197 15.75 19.15 4.31
N ALA A 198 15.22 19.83 5.34
CA ALA A 198 14.71 21.18 5.16
C ALA A 198 15.88 22.08 4.71
N PRO A 199 15.75 22.84 3.62
CA PRO A 199 16.75 23.82 3.22
C PRO A 199 17.17 24.71 4.39
N GLN A 200 18.48 24.91 4.50
CA GLN A 200 19.07 25.88 5.40
C GLN A 200 18.42 27.24 5.08
N ASP A 201 17.82 27.90 6.08
CA ASP A 201 17.02 29.14 5.99
C ASP A 201 15.50 28.99 5.79
N TRP A 202 14.97 27.77 5.79
CA TRP A 202 13.51 27.57 5.82
C TRP A 202 12.97 27.60 7.25
N PRO A 203 11.81 28.24 7.50
CA PRO A 203 11.16 28.16 8.80
C PRO A 203 10.92 26.70 9.19
N ASP A 204 11.02 26.41 10.49
CA ASP A 204 10.79 25.07 11.00
C ASP A 204 9.43 24.56 10.50
N PRO A 205 9.35 23.33 9.94
CA PRO A 205 8.10 22.77 9.48
C PRO A 205 7.09 22.73 10.62
N LEU A 206 5.84 23.14 10.33
CA LEU A 206 4.74 23.18 11.31
C LEU A 206 4.53 21.82 12.03
N ASN A 207 4.90 20.73 11.35
CA ASN A 207 4.66 19.36 11.80
C ASN A 207 5.92 18.63 12.27
N GLY A 208 7.01 19.35 12.59
CA GLY A 208 8.26 18.76 13.06
C GLY A 208 9.16 18.22 11.94
N PRO A 209 10.30 17.58 12.29
CA PRO A 209 11.31 17.17 11.33
C PRO A 209 10.72 16.22 10.29
N ARG A 210 11.19 16.35 9.05
CA ARG A 210 10.72 15.49 7.97
C ARG A 210 11.08 14.04 8.23
N THR A 211 10.12 13.17 7.92
CA THR A 211 10.36 11.74 7.86
C THR A 211 10.83 11.36 6.46
N PRO A 212 11.72 10.36 6.33
CA PRO A 212 12.09 9.82 5.02
C PRO A 212 10.85 9.33 4.24
N GLU A 213 10.84 9.56 2.93
CA GLU A 213 9.72 9.21 2.05
C GLU A 213 10.16 8.34 0.88
N LEU A 214 9.29 7.43 0.43
CA LEU A 214 9.53 6.65 -0.78
C LEU A 214 9.16 7.49 -2.00
N ARG A 215 10.14 7.78 -2.85
CA ARG A 215 9.98 8.65 -4.02
C ARG A 215 10.43 7.99 -5.31
N SER A 216 9.68 8.24 -6.38
CA SER A 216 10.11 7.96 -7.76
C SER A 216 10.14 9.26 -8.56
N SER A 217 11.27 9.56 -9.20
CA SER A 217 11.43 10.73 -10.09
C SER A 217 11.02 10.44 -11.53
N THR A 218 10.56 9.22 -11.81
CA THR A 218 10.11 8.77 -13.13
C THR A 218 8.66 8.34 -13.07
N ALA A 219 8.00 8.29 -14.23
CA ALA A 219 6.67 7.72 -14.32
C ALA A 219 6.66 6.24 -13.93
N VAL A 220 5.58 5.79 -13.29
CA VAL A 220 5.41 4.40 -12.84
C VAL A 220 4.02 3.91 -13.22
N GLU A 221 3.96 2.74 -13.84
CA GLU A 221 2.72 2.03 -14.11
C GLU A 221 2.41 1.09 -12.93
N PRO A 222 1.26 1.23 -12.25
CA PRO A 222 0.83 0.23 -11.28
C PRO A 222 0.59 -1.11 -11.98
N PHE A 223 0.83 -2.20 -11.27
CA PHE A 223 0.37 -3.52 -11.75
C PHE A 223 -1.04 -3.86 -11.23
N ALA A 224 -1.52 -3.13 -10.21
CA ALA A 224 -2.90 -3.21 -9.72
C ALA A 224 -3.39 -1.85 -9.22
N ILE A 225 -4.68 -1.59 -9.39
CA ILE A 225 -5.38 -0.44 -8.83
C ILE A 225 -6.57 -0.97 -8.03
N VAL A 226 -6.62 -0.62 -6.75
CA VAL A 226 -7.71 -1.04 -5.85
C VAL A 226 -8.63 0.15 -5.60
N LYS A 227 -9.88 0.03 -6.03
CA LYS A 227 -10.92 0.98 -5.65
C LYS A 227 -11.30 0.77 -4.18
N VAL A 228 -11.38 1.86 -3.42
CA VAL A 228 -11.73 1.86 -1.99
C VAL A 228 -12.87 2.85 -1.72
N THR A 229 -13.65 2.58 -0.68
CA THR A 229 -14.70 3.46 -0.15
C THR A 229 -14.42 3.82 1.31
N MET A 230 -15.28 4.64 1.93
CA MET A 230 -15.18 4.91 3.37
C MET A 230 -15.32 3.66 4.23
N ASP A 231 -16.15 2.69 3.83
CA ASP A 231 -16.35 1.44 4.57
C ASP A 231 -15.08 0.57 4.62
N ASP A 232 -14.16 0.79 3.68
CA ASP A 232 -12.87 0.10 3.63
C ASP A 232 -11.85 0.70 4.61
N PHE A 233 -12.04 1.94 5.07
CA PHE A 233 -11.07 2.64 5.91
C PHE A 233 -11.36 2.41 7.40
N PRO A 234 -10.55 1.63 8.13
CA PRO A 234 -10.91 1.15 9.46
C PRO A 234 -10.60 2.14 10.58
N HIS A 235 -9.95 3.27 10.26
CA HIS A 235 -9.41 4.17 11.26
C HIS A 235 -10.37 5.34 11.52
N PRO A 236 -10.49 5.79 12.77
CA PRO A 236 -11.24 7.00 13.07
C PRO A 236 -10.63 8.21 12.36
N ILE A 237 -11.48 9.11 11.91
CA ILE A 237 -11.08 10.36 11.27
C ILE A 237 -11.55 11.50 12.16
N ASN A 238 -10.60 12.29 12.64
CA ASN A 238 -10.87 13.44 13.48
C ASN A 238 -11.16 14.68 12.63
N ASP A 239 -11.85 15.66 13.20
CA ASP A 239 -12.01 16.94 12.52
C ASP A 239 -10.67 17.68 12.45
N TYR A 240 -10.46 18.43 11.37
CA TYR A 240 -9.20 19.11 11.12
C TYR A 240 -9.03 20.39 11.94
N ASP A 241 -10.16 21.03 12.29
CA ASP A 241 -10.19 22.34 12.93
C ASP A 241 -10.24 22.27 14.48
N THR A 242 -10.07 21.08 15.06
CA THR A 242 -9.92 20.82 16.52
C THR A 242 -8.47 20.55 16.90
#